data_AF-A0A0X3PIP1-F1
#
_entry.id   AF-A0A0X3PIP1-F1
#
_cell.length_a   1.000
_cell.length_b   1.000
_cell.length_c   1.000
_cell.angle_alpha   90.00
_cell.angle_beta   90.00
_cell.angle_gamma   90.00
#
_symmetry.space_group_name_H-M   'P 1'
#
loop_
_entity.id
_entity.type
_entity.pdbx_description
1 polymer ?
#
loop_
_entity_poly.entity_id
_entity_poly.type
_entity_poly.pdbx_seq_one_letter_code
_entity_poly.pdbx_strand_id
1 'polypeptide(L)'
;MSEGGKTFKELSFAENFILSGTAAVIAKTASAPIERVKLMIQNQGEMLKLGTLDKPYKGVIDCTVRTFQTEGLLPFWRGNLPNCLRYFPTQALNFAFKDKVKAAIYPNKDDPYALAFGKNVLSGGIAGALSLVFVYSLDYCRTRLSSDAKSAKKGGARQYDGMIDCYKKNVED
;
A
#
# COMPACT_ATOMS: atom_id res chain seq x y z
N MET A 1 43.46 0.99 -26.81
CA MET A 1 42.46 1.51 -25.84
C MET A 1 41.37 0.45 -25.75
N SER A 2 41.35 -0.34 -24.67
CA SER A 2 40.38 -1.42 -24.46
C SER A 2 39.22 -0.85 -23.66
N GLU A 3 38.09 -0.56 -24.31
CA GLU A 3 36.84 -0.31 -23.61
C GLU A 3 36.27 -1.66 -23.19
N GLY A 4 36.53 -2.03 -21.93
CA GLY A 4 35.86 -3.12 -21.25
C GLY A 4 34.38 -2.82 -21.08
N GLY A 5 33.59 -3.11 -22.12
CA GLY A 5 32.15 -3.14 -22.05
C GLY A 5 31.72 -4.13 -20.98
N LYS A 6 31.21 -3.65 -19.85
CA LYS A 6 30.61 -4.49 -18.82
C LYS A 6 29.42 -5.20 -19.46
N THR A 7 29.56 -6.50 -19.72
CA THR A 7 28.44 -7.36 -20.10
C THR A 7 27.49 -7.42 -18.91
N PHE A 8 26.39 -6.67 -18.97
CA PHE A 8 25.33 -6.79 -17.97
C PHE A 8 24.77 -8.21 -18.07
N LYS A 9 24.95 -8.99 -17.02
CA LYS A 9 24.36 -10.33 -16.94
C LYS A 9 22.84 -10.15 -16.86
N GLU A 10 22.11 -10.65 -17.84
CA GLU A 10 20.64 -10.67 -17.77
C GLU A 10 20.22 -11.54 -16.59
N LEU A 11 19.52 -10.92 -15.64
CA LEU A 11 19.03 -11.58 -14.44
C LEU A 11 17.86 -12.50 -14.80
N SER A 12 17.80 -13.65 -14.15
CA SER A 12 16.64 -14.52 -14.21
C SER A 12 15.39 -13.78 -13.73
N PHE A 13 14.22 -14.21 -14.20
CA PHE A 13 12.93 -13.73 -13.73
C PHE A 13 12.84 -13.69 -12.20
N ALA A 14 13.27 -14.77 -11.53
CA ALA A 14 13.22 -14.88 -10.08
C ALA A 14 14.15 -13.87 -9.40
N GLU A 15 15.33 -13.64 -9.96
CA GLU A 15 16.29 -12.64 -9.45
C GLU A 15 15.72 -11.22 -9.60
N ASN A 16 15.19 -10.89 -10.78
CA ASN A 16 14.52 -9.61 -11.01
C ASN A 16 13.32 -9.38 -10.08
N PHE A 17 12.52 -10.43 -9.87
CA PHE A 17 11.37 -10.41 -8.97
C PHE A 17 11.77 -10.13 -7.53
N ILE A 18 12.77 -10.85 -7.02
CA ILE A 18 13.28 -10.68 -5.66
C ILE A 18 13.91 -9.30 -5.49
N LEU A 19 14.78 -8.88 -6.42
CA LEU A 19 15.43 -7.56 -6.37
C LEU A 19 14.41 -6.43 -6.36
N SER A 20 13.42 -6.49 -7.25
CA SER A 20 12.34 -5.50 -7.32
C SER A 20 11.46 -5.52 -6.08
N GLY A 21 11.21 -6.71 -5.51
CA GLY A 21 10.48 -6.87 -4.25
C GLY A 21 11.21 -6.31 -3.05
N THR A 22 12.51 -6.60 -2.90
CA THR A 22 13.32 -6.05 -1.82
C THR A 22 13.41 -4.54 -1.92
N ALA A 23 13.63 -3.98 -3.13
CA ALA A 23 13.62 -2.55 -3.35
C ALA A 23 12.27 -1.91 -2.97
N ALA A 24 11.15 -2.54 -3.34
CA ALA A 24 9.82 -2.07 -2.97
C ALA A 24 9.59 -2.10 -1.46
N VAL A 25 10.00 -3.18 -0.76
CA VAL A 25 9.89 -3.29 0.69
C VAL A 25 10.71 -2.21 1.40
N ILE A 26 11.94 -1.96 0.95
CA ILE A 26 12.79 -0.89 1.51
C ILE A 26 12.12 0.47 1.31
N ALA A 27 11.67 0.77 0.09
CA ALA A 27 11.00 2.04 -0.22
C ALA A 27 9.73 2.25 0.63
N LYS A 28 8.89 1.21 0.74
CA LYS A 28 7.67 1.25 1.56
C LYS A 28 7.96 1.40 3.05
N THR A 29 9.03 0.77 3.53
CA THR A 29 9.45 0.90 4.92
C THR A 29 10.00 2.28 5.20
N ALA A 30 10.77 2.88 4.28
CA ALA A 30 11.24 4.25 4.41
C ALA A 30 10.08 5.27 4.40
N SER A 31 9.05 5.05 3.57
CA SER A 31 7.90 5.95 3.48
C SER A 31 6.76 5.67 4.49
N ALA A 32 6.81 4.56 5.23
CA ALA A 32 5.73 4.16 6.14
C ALA A 32 5.37 5.20 7.20
N PRO A 33 6.32 5.90 7.86
CA PRO A 33 5.98 6.88 8.90
C PRO A 33 5.09 8.02 8.40
N ILE A 34 5.45 8.61 7.26
CA ILE A 34 4.68 9.73 6.71
C ILE A 34 3.34 9.26 6.14
N GLU A 35 3.29 8.06 5.59
CA GLU A 35 2.04 7.49 5.08
C GLU A 35 1.07 7.16 6.21
N ARG A 36 1.56 6.72 7.37
CA ARG A 36 0.72 6.54 8.55
C ARG A 36 0.15 7.87 9.03
N VAL A 37 0.97 8.92 9.15
CA VAL A 37 0.50 10.26 9.57
C VAL A 37 -0.57 10.77 8.61
N LYS A 38 -0.37 10.58 7.30
CA LYS A 38 -1.38 10.90 6.28
C LYS A 38 -2.70 10.16 6.55
N LEU A 39 -2.67 8.84 6.74
CA LEU A 39 -3.88 8.05 6.98
C LEU A 39 -4.61 8.44 8.27
N MET A 40 -3.86 8.73 9.34
CA MET A 40 -4.45 9.19 10.61
C MET A 40 -5.18 10.54 10.46
N ILE A 41 -4.62 11.47 9.68
CA ILE A 41 -5.26 12.77 9.42
C ILE A 41 -6.45 12.61 8.47
N GLN A 42 -6.34 11.77 7.43
CA GLN A 42 -7.43 11.50 6.49
C GLN A 42 -8.62 10.82 7.18
N ASN A 43 -8.36 9.89 8.09
CA ASN A 43 -9.39 9.10 8.76
C ASN A 43 -9.78 9.63 10.14
N GLN A 44 -9.28 10.81 10.56
CA GLN A 44 -9.51 11.34 11.91
C GLN A 44 -10.99 11.48 12.27
N GLY A 45 -11.86 11.78 11.30
CA GLY A 45 -13.30 11.87 11.53
C GLY A 45 -13.91 10.55 11.99
N GLU A 46 -13.46 9.44 11.41
CA GLU A 46 -13.89 8.09 11.81
C GLU A 46 -13.28 7.69 13.17
N MET A 47 -12.01 8.05 13.40
CA MET A 47 -11.36 7.80 14.69
C MET A 47 -12.05 8.52 15.86
N LEU A 48 -12.59 9.71 15.62
CA LEU A 48 -13.39 10.45 16.62
C LEU A 48 -14.71 9.73 16.93
N LYS A 49 -15.42 9.25 15.90
CA LYS A 49 -16.67 8.49 16.05
C LYS A 49 -16.46 7.19 16.84
N LEU A 50 -15.38 6.47 16.54
CA LEU A 50 -15.01 5.23 17.22
C LEU A 50 -14.42 5.46 18.63
N GLY A 51 -14.15 6.71 19.01
CA GLY A 51 -13.55 7.06 20.31
C GLY A 51 -12.09 6.61 20.45
N THR A 52 -11.40 6.32 19.34
CA THR A 52 -9.96 6.08 19.32
C THR A 52 -9.17 7.39 19.30
N LEU A 53 -9.78 8.47 18.80
CA LEU A 53 -9.27 9.84 18.91
C LEU A 53 -10.18 10.67 19.82
N ASP A 54 -9.56 11.47 20.68
CA ASP A 54 -10.20 12.36 21.65
C ASP A 54 -10.54 13.73 21.05
N LYS A 55 -9.63 14.27 20.22
CA LYS A 55 -9.78 15.56 19.54
C LYS A 55 -9.10 15.55 18.17
N PRO A 56 -9.64 16.29 17.18
CA PRO A 56 -9.04 16.39 15.85
C PRO A 56 -7.57 16.78 15.89
N TYR A 57 -6.80 16.34 14.89
CA TYR A 57 -5.42 16.78 14.71
C TYR A 57 -5.40 18.20 14.17
N LYS A 58 -4.53 19.06 14.71
CA LYS A 58 -4.36 20.44 14.21
C LYS A 58 -3.58 20.50 12.90
N GLY A 59 -2.88 19.42 12.55
CA GLY A 59 -2.06 19.31 11.35
C GLY A 59 -1.09 18.14 11.44
N VAL A 60 -0.19 18.05 10.45
CA VAL A 60 0.80 16.97 10.32
C VAL A 60 1.75 16.90 11.53
N ILE A 61 2.25 18.06 11.96
CA ILE A 61 3.17 18.15 13.11
C ILE A 61 2.47 17.73 14.40
N ASP A 62 1.26 18.24 14.66
CA ASP A 62 0.46 17.87 15.84
C ASP A 62 0.18 16.37 15.88
N CYS A 63 -0.23 15.77 14.74
CA CYS A 63 -0.44 14.33 14.63
C CYS A 63 0.84 13.55 14.95
N THR A 64 1.98 13.98 14.41
CA THR A 64 3.27 13.31 14.60
C THR A 64 3.73 13.37 16.05
N VAL A 65 3.72 14.57 16.65
CA VAL A 65 4.15 14.78 18.04
C VAL A 65 3.26 14.02 19.00
N ARG A 66 1.93 14.11 18.85
CA ARG A 66 0.99 13.38 19.71
C ARG A 66 1.20 11.88 19.60
N THR A 67 1.33 11.36 18.38
CA THR A 67 1.55 9.92 18.15
C THR A 67 2.85 9.43 18.78
N PHE A 68 3.93 10.21 18.66
CA PHE A 68 5.21 9.88 19.27
C PHE A 68 5.12 9.87 20.80
N GLN A 69 4.43 10.86 21.39
CA GLN A 69 4.25 10.95 22.84
C GLN A 69 3.34 9.85 23.40
N THR A 70 2.28 9.45 22.69
CA THR A 70 1.31 8.46 23.19
C THR A 70 1.70 7.01 22.89
N GLU A 71 2.35 6.75 21.76
CA GLU A 71 2.64 5.39 21.30
C GLU A 71 4.13 5.08 21.14
N GLY A 72 4.99 6.09 21.04
CA GLY A 72 6.42 5.95 20.77
C GLY A 72 6.77 5.93 19.28
N LEU A 73 8.00 5.49 18.97
CA LEU A 73 8.57 5.55 17.62
C LEU A 73 8.16 4.38 16.71
N LEU A 74 8.16 3.15 17.23
CA LEU A 74 7.86 1.96 16.41
C LEU A 74 6.46 1.97 15.77
N PRO A 75 5.40 2.52 16.41
CA PRO A 75 4.07 2.55 15.82
C PRO A 75 3.95 3.32 14.52
N PHE A 76 4.91 4.18 14.16
CA PHE A 76 4.93 4.82 12.84
C PHE A 76 4.94 3.83 11.65
N TRP A 77 5.38 2.60 11.88
CA TRP A 77 5.36 1.50 10.89
C TRP A 77 4.13 0.60 11.00
N ARG A 78 3.14 0.93 11.84
CA ARG A 78 1.93 0.13 12.01
C ARG A 78 1.10 0.12 10.71
N GLY A 79 0.78 -1.08 10.24
CA GLY A 79 0.17 -1.31 8.92
C GLY A 79 1.16 -1.34 7.75
N ASN A 80 2.48 -1.27 7.98
CA ASN A 80 3.46 -1.44 6.90
C ASN A 80 3.62 -2.90 6.45
N LEU A 81 3.44 -3.88 7.35
CA LEU A 81 3.50 -5.30 6.97
C LEU A 81 2.55 -5.66 5.81
N PRO A 82 1.23 -5.38 5.87
CA PRO A 82 0.32 -5.67 4.75
C PRO A 82 0.70 -4.91 3.47
N ASN A 83 1.32 -3.73 3.58
CA ASN A 83 1.78 -2.94 2.43
C ASN A 83 2.99 -3.54 1.72
N CYS A 84 3.93 -4.09 2.47
CA CYS A 84 5.04 -4.86 1.94
C CYS A 84 4.53 -6.15 1.30
N LEU A 85 3.63 -6.86 1.99
CA LEU A 85 3.02 -8.09 1.48
C LEU A 85 2.22 -7.88 0.20
N ARG A 86 1.56 -6.72 0.06
CA ARG A 86 0.80 -6.31 -1.13
C ARG A 86 1.60 -6.41 -2.43
N TYR A 87 2.92 -6.21 -2.38
CA TYR A 87 3.78 -6.22 -3.55
C TYR A 87 3.74 -7.57 -4.27
N PHE A 88 3.89 -8.67 -3.54
CA PHE A 88 3.98 -10.01 -4.11
C PHE A 88 2.75 -10.45 -4.93
N PRO A 89 1.51 -10.40 -4.42
CA PRO A 89 0.33 -10.73 -5.21
C PRO A 89 0.12 -9.72 -6.34
N THR A 90 0.41 -8.43 -6.14
CA THR A 90 0.32 -7.43 -7.21
C THR A 90 1.26 -7.77 -8.36
N GLN A 91 2.49 -8.18 -8.08
CA GLN A 91 3.43 -8.58 -9.12
C GLN A 91 3.00 -9.88 -9.79
N ALA A 92 2.55 -10.89 -9.04
CA ALA A 92 2.03 -12.13 -9.62
C ALA A 92 0.86 -11.87 -10.59
N LEU A 93 -0.06 -10.97 -10.22
CA LEU A 93 -1.20 -10.57 -11.06
C LEU A 93 -0.74 -9.76 -12.27
N ASN A 94 0.26 -8.88 -12.11
CA ASN A 94 0.89 -8.22 -13.25
C ASN A 94 1.47 -9.24 -14.23
N PHE A 95 2.15 -10.29 -13.77
CA PHE A 95 2.64 -11.35 -14.66
C PHE A 95 1.52 -12.13 -15.33
N ALA A 96 0.44 -12.44 -14.61
CA ALA A 96 -0.67 -13.21 -15.14
C ALA A 96 -1.51 -12.46 -16.18
N PHE A 97 -1.69 -11.14 -15.98
CA PHE A 97 -2.71 -10.36 -16.70
C PHE A 97 -2.15 -9.24 -17.57
N LYS A 98 -0.98 -8.67 -17.28
CA LYS A 98 -0.51 -7.45 -17.97
C LYS A 98 -0.40 -7.64 -19.48
N ASP A 99 0.18 -8.75 -19.93
CA ASP A 99 0.36 -8.99 -21.36
C ASP A 99 -0.95 -9.37 -22.05
N LYS A 100 -1.85 -10.06 -21.34
CA LYS A 100 -3.20 -10.41 -21.85
C LYS A 100 -4.08 -9.16 -21.99
N VAL A 101 -4.08 -8.30 -20.98
CA VAL A 101 -4.85 -7.04 -20.99
C VAL A 101 -4.26 -6.04 -21.98
N LYS A 102 -2.93 -6.00 -22.12
CA LYS A 102 -2.29 -5.23 -23.18
C LYS A 102 -2.68 -5.77 -24.55
N ALA A 103 -2.54 -7.06 -24.83
CA ALA A 103 -2.88 -7.63 -26.13
C ALA A 103 -4.35 -7.39 -26.55
N ALA A 104 -5.27 -7.36 -25.58
CA ALA A 104 -6.69 -7.14 -25.85
C ALA A 104 -7.06 -5.67 -26.12
N ILE A 105 -6.33 -4.69 -25.54
CA ILE A 105 -6.76 -3.28 -25.51
C ILE A 105 -5.63 -2.34 -26.01
N TYR A 106 -4.52 -2.86 -26.53
CA TYR A 106 -3.40 -2.02 -26.97
C TYR A 106 -3.85 -1.08 -28.10
N PRO A 107 -3.51 0.22 -28.02
CA PRO A 107 -3.78 1.14 -29.12
C PRO A 107 -2.90 0.78 -30.33
N ASN A 108 -3.51 0.82 -31.52
CA ASN A 108 -2.77 0.70 -32.76
C ASN A 108 -1.91 1.96 -32.96
N LYS A 109 -0.80 1.84 -33.70
CA LYS A 109 0.10 2.98 -33.95
C LYS A 109 -0.58 4.14 -34.70
N ASP A 110 -1.65 3.83 -35.42
CA ASP A 110 -2.42 4.78 -36.22
C ASP A 110 -3.65 5.33 -35.48
N ASP A 111 -3.88 4.92 -34.22
CA ASP A 111 -5.02 5.42 -33.45
C ASP A 111 -4.86 6.92 -33.14
N PRO A 112 -5.92 7.74 -33.29
CA PRO A 112 -5.91 9.12 -32.83
C PRO A 112 -5.58 9.20 -31.34
N TYR A 113 -4.82 10.23 -30.93
CA TYR A 113 -4.33 10.38 -29.56
C TYR A 113 -5.41 10.18 -28.48
N ALA A 114 -6.60 10.75 -28.69
CA ALA A 114 -7.71 10.62 -27.74
C ALA A 114 -8.19 9.16 -27.60
N LEU A 115 -8.23 8.40 -28.69
CA LEU A 115 -8.60 6.98 -28.68
C LEU A 115 -7.50 6.15 -28.01
N ALA A 116 -6.23 6.43 -28.32
CA ALA A 116 -5.10 5.76 -27.69
C ALA A 116 -5.06 6.01 -26.18
N PHE A 117 -5.34 7.25 -25.75
CA PHE A 117 -5.49 7.61 -24.34
C PHE A 117 -6.64 6.83 -23.69
N GLY A 118 -7.83 6.83 -24.31
CA GLY A 118 -9.00 6.09 -23.79
C GLY A 118 -8.73 4.59 -23.64
N LYS A 119 -8.06 3.96 -24.63
CA LYS A 119 -7.65 2.56 -24.58
C LYS A 119 -6.66 2.29 -23.44
N ASN A 120 -5.67 3.15 -23.24
CA ASN A 120 -4.72 3.03 -22.13
C ASN A 120 -5.41 3.18 -20.75
N VAL A 121 -6.33 4.13 -20.61
CA VAL A 121 -7.11 4.31 -19.38
C VAL A 121 -7.97 3.08 -19.09
N LEU A 122 -8.68 2.56 -20.10
CA LEU A 122 -9.51 1.37 -19.97
C LEU A 122 -8.69 0.13 -19.62
N SER A 123 -7.55 -0.06 -20.31
CA SER A 123 -6.61 -1.15 -20.05
C SER A 123 -6.07 -1.09 -18.61
N GLY A 124 -5.64 0.08 -18.15
CA GLY A 124 -5.20 0.29 -16.77
C GLY A 124 -6.31 0.07 -15.74
N GLY A 125 -7.53 0.52 -16.03
CA GLY A 125 -8.71 0.35 -15.18
C GLY A 125 -9.09 -1.12 -15.01
N ILE A 126 -9.15 -1.90 -16.09
CA ILE A 126 -9.47 -3.33 -16.05
C ILE A 126 -8.37 -4.12 -15.33
N ALA A 127 -7.10 -3.87 -15.66
CA ALA A 127 -5.98 -4.52 -14.97
C ALA A 127 -5.97 -4.19 -13.46
N GLY A 128 -6.24 -2.94 -13.11
CA GLY A 128 -6.35 -2.48 -11.73
C GLY A 128 -7.51 -3.15 -10.99
N ALA A 129 -8.69 -3.22 -11.59
CA ALA A 129 -9.87 -3.87 -11.01
C ALA A 129 -9.63 -5.36 -10.76
N LEU A 130 -9.08 -6.08 -11.75
CA LEU A 130 -8.71 -7.50 -11.60
C LEU A 130 -7.68 -7.70 -10.50
N SER A 131 -6.69 -6.80 -10.39
CA SER A 131 -5.73 -6.86 -9.28
C SER A 131 -6.39 -6.62 -7.94
N LEU A 132 -7.36 -5.70 -7.85
CA LEU A 132 -8.04 -5.35 -6.61
C LEU A 132 -8.83 -6.53 -6.05
N VAL A 133 -9.42 -7.40 -6.87
CA VAL A 133 -10.16 -8.59 -6.39
C VAL A 133 -9.33 -9.43 -5.42
N PHE A 134 -8.03 -9.55 -5.65
CA PHE A 134 -7.13 -10.33 -4.80
C PHE A 134 -6.44 -9.50 -3.72
N VAL A 135 -6.16 -8.23 -4.01
CA VAL A 135 -5.30 -7.38 -3.17
C VAL A 135 -6.10 -6.54 -2.17
N TYR A 136 -7.40 -6.37 -2.39
CA TYR A 136 -8.26 -5.49 -1.58
C TYR A 136 -8.28 -5.87 -0.09
N SER A 137 -8.23 -7.16 0.23
CA SER A 137 -8.14 -7.65 1.61
C SER A 137 -6.91 -7.09 2.35
N LEU A 138 -5.75 -7.06 1.69
CA LEU A 138 -4.52 -6.51 2.25
C LEU A 138 -4.59 -4.98 2.39
N ASP A 139 -5.19 -4.29 1.42
CA ASP A 139 -5.41 -2.83 1.48
C ASP A 139 -6.36 -2.45 2.62
N TYR A 140 -7.39 -3.26 2.86
CA TYR A 140 -8.30 -3.11 3.99
C TYR A 140 -7.55 -3.22 5.32
N CYS A 141 -6.82 -4.32 5.55
CA CYS A 141 -6.06 -4.52 6.79
C CYS A 141 -5.01 -3.42 7.01
N ARG A 142 -4.32 -3.01 5.95
CA ARG A 142 -3.38 -1.88 6.00
C ARG A 142 -4.05 -0.62 6.51
N THR A 143 -5.18 -0.25 5.93
CA THR A 143 -5.89 0.98 6.27
C THR A 143 -6.39 0.94 7.71
N ARG A 144 -6.98 -0.16 8.15
CA ARG A 144 -7.44 -0.34 9.54
C ARG A 144 -6.29 -0.26 10.54
N LEU A 145 -5.20 -1.00 10.32
CA LEU A 145 -4.05 -1.01 11.22
C LEU A 145 -3.30 0.33 11.26
N SER A 146 -3.18 1.02 10.13
CA SER A 146 -2.53 2.34 10.10
C SER A 146 -3.36 3.43 10.78
N SER A 147 -4.70 3.29 10.77
CA SER A 147 -5.63 4.19 11.44
C SER A 147 -5.85 3.84 12.91
N ASP A 148 -5.44 2.65 13.35
CA ASP A 148 -5.59 2.16 14.71
C ASP A 148 -4.57 2.83 15.66
N ALA A 149 -5.06 3.86 16.34
CA ALA A 149 -4.34 4.55 17.41
C ALA A 149 -4.74 3.99 18.79
N LYS A 150 -3.82 4.07 19.75
CA LYS A 150 -4.14 3.72 21.15
C LYS A 150 -5.27 4.62 21.65
N SER A 151 -6.39 4.02 22.05
CA SER A 151 -7.56 4.80 22.49
C SER A 151 -7.29 5.50 23.82
N ALA A 152 -7.43 6.82 23.84
CA ALA A 152 -7.38 7.60 25.07
C ALA A 152 -8.55 7.29 26.03
N LYS A 153 -9.70 6.83 25.49
CA LYS A 153 -10.92 6.53 26.27
C LYS A 153 -10.96 5.10 26.81
N LYS A 154 -10.28 4.15 26.17
CA LYS A 154 -10.25 2.72 26.57
C LYS A 154 -8.92 2.30 27.21
N GLY A 155 -8.33 3.17 28.03
CA GLY A 155 -7.12 2.85 28.81
C GLY A 155 -5.87 2.56 27.98
N GLY A 156 -5.77 3.08 26.75
CA GLY A 156 -4.62 2.86 25.87
C GLY A 156 -4.65 1.55 25.08
N ALA A 157 -5.75 0.79 25.13
CA ALA A 157 -5.93 -0.40 24.31
C ALA A 157 -6.04 -0.05 22.82
N ARG A 158 -5.52 -0.95 21.97
CA ARG A 158 -5.68 -0.90 20.52
C ARG A 158 -6.89 -1.71 20.08
N GLN A 159 -7.44 -1.39 18.91
CA GLN A 159 -8.55 -2.16 18.34
C GLN A 159 -8.07 -3.51 17.78
N TYR A 160 -6.88 -3.53 17.19
CA TYR A 160 -6.29 -4.72 16.58
C TYR A 160 -4.90 -5.00 17.16
N ASP A 161 -4.46 -6.24 17.17
CA ASP A 161 -3.07 -6.58 17.55
C ASP A 161 -2.16 -6.69 16.33
N GLY A 162 -2.72 -7.09 15.18
CA GLY A 162 -1.99 -7.22 13.93
C GLY A 162 -2.91 -7.60 12.76
N MET A 163 -2.30 -7.99 11.64
CA MET A 163 -3.04 -8.30 10.40
C MET A 163 -3.98 -9.50 10.57
N ILE A 164 -3.54 -10.57 11.22
CA ILE A 164 -4.36 -11.78 11.43
C ILE A 164 -5.56 -11.45 12.33
N ASP A 165 -5.33 -10.72 13.42
CA ASP A 165 -6.40 -10.27 14.33
C ASP A 165 -7.39 -9.33 13.63
N CYS A 166 -6.89 -8.46 12.75
CA CYS A 166 -7.72 -7.61 11.90
C CYS A 166 -8.65 -8.42 10.99
N TYR A 167 -8.20 -9.55 10.43
CA TYR A 167 -9.07 -10.42 9.64
C TYR A 167 -10.08 -11.17 10.50
N LYS A 168 -9.65 -11.75 11.63
CA LYS A 168 -10.52 -12.54 12.50
C LYS A 168 -11.71 -11.73 13.02
N LYS A 169 -11.44 -10.58 13.64
CA LYS A 169 -12.49 -9.70 14.17
C LYS A 169 -13.49 -9.24 13.11
N ASN A 170 -13.04 -9.08 11.87
CA ASN A 170 -13.90 -8.63 10.77
C ASN A 170 -14.80 -9.73 10.17
N VAL A 171 -14.47 -11.01 10.39
CA VAL A 171 -15.27 -12.15 9.94
C VAL A 171 -16.26 -12.59 11.03
N GLU A 172 -15.97 -12.22 12.29
CA GLU A 172 -16.79 -12.55 13.47
C GLU A 172 -17.86 -11.49 13.78
N ASP A 173 -17.70 -10.24 13.30
CA ASP A 173 -18.70 -9.15 13.34
C ASP A 173 -19.76 -9.26 12.22
#